data_AF-A0A4Q7J9Y9-F1
#
_entry.id   AF-A0A4Q7J9Y9-F1
#
_cell.length_a   1.000
_cell.length_b   1.000
_cell.length_c   1.000
_cell.angle_alpha   90.00
_cell.angle_beta   90.00
_cell.angle_gamma   90.00
#
_symmetry.space_group_name_H-M   'P 1'
#
loop_
_entity.id
_entity.type
_entity.pdbx_description
1 polymer ?
#
loop_
_entity_poly.entity_id
_entity_poly.type
_entity_poly.pdbx_seq_one_letter_code
_entity_poly.pdbx_strand_id
1 'polypeptide(L)'
;MRRRSWTSLLPYLIALVVVGTPSAILIARYGDFSSSDAPPDTPCPPHGTGDAVPGSALAATAAPYAGPAPHPIAVYTVDYLATRSAIPLPPGWEPASGRPAQLVACQYPGTTGGPIGTSCSFTSGDGQVTLPMHHQTYRFRVYEAKTAEPVTELEVPGTSTTCPHQQWVTYRDGKPDPGSVVAGLDAERVVRALRPVVEATFST
;
A
#
# COMPACT_ATOMS: atom_id res chain seq x y z
N MET A 1 -44.63 -3.45 -44.68
CA MET A 1 -45.60 -4.44 -44.14
C MET A 1 -45.65 -5.66 -45.06
N ARG A 2 -45.02 -6.78 -44.69
CA ARG A 2 -45.29 -8.10 -45.29
C ARG A 2 -45.24 -9.15 -44.19
N ARG A 3 -46.38 -9.78 -43.95
CA ARG A 3 -46.62 -10.94 -43.09
C ARG A 3 -46.22 -12.22 -43.85
N ARG A 4 -45.63 -13.21 -43.18
CA ARG A 4 -45.58 -14.66 -43.54
C ARG A 4 -45.20 -15.45 -42.28
N SER A 5 -46.18 -16.05 -41.58
CA SER A 5 -46.56 -17.49 -41.61
C SER A 5 -45.43 -18.40 -41.09
N TRP A 6 -45.38 -18.87 -39.83
CA TRP A 6 -46.21 -19.89 -39.14
C TRP A 6 -46.43 -21.19 -39.93
N THR A 7 -45.61 -22.20 -39.63
CA THR A 7 -45.71 -23.69 -39.82
C THR A 7 -44.27 -24.21 -39.63
N SER A 8 -43.87 -25.21 -38.84
CA SER A 8 -44.50 -26.37 -38.20
C SER A 8 -43.59 -26.81 -37.04
N LEU A 9 -44.11 -27.03 -35.83
CA LEU A 9 -44.26 -28.34 -35.18
C LEU A 9 -43.42 -29.48 -35.80
N LEU A 10 -42.30 -29.83 -35.16
CA LEU A 10 -41.80 -31.21 -35.10
C LEU A 10 -41.08 -31.44 -33.75
N PRO A 11 -41.59 -32.29 -32.85
CA PRO A 11 -40.97 -32.59 -31.58
C PRO A 11 -39.99 -33.76 -31.77
N TYR A 12 -38.70 -33.47 -31.93
CA TYR A 12 -37.68 -34.52 -31.81
C TYR A 12 -37.34 -34.71 -30.33
N LEU A 13 -38.05 -35.67 -29.72
CA LEU A 13 -37.63 -36.43 -28.56
C LEU A 13 -36.29 -37.11 -28.89
N ILE A 14 -35.17 -36.47 -28.56
CA ILE A 14 -33.88 -37.15 -28.43
C ILE A 14 -33.69 -37.44 -26.94
N ALA A 15 -33.94 -38.69 -26.59
CA ALA A 15 -33.56 -39.29 -25.33
C ALA A 15 -32.03 -39.25 -25.21
N LEU A 16 -31.51 -38.22 -24.56
CA LEU A 16 -30.11 -38.17 -24.13
C LEU A 16 -29.98 -39.08 -22.90
N VAL A 17 -29.45 -40.28 -23.16
CA VAL A 17 -28.96 -41.20 -22.14
C VAL A 17 -27.82 -40.48 -21.40
N VAL A 18 -28.13 -39.95 -20.22
CA VAL A 18 -27.13 -39.46 -19.27
C VAL A 18 -26.42 -40.69 -18.71
N VAL A 19 -25.39 -41.15 -19.41
CA VAL A 19 -24.40 -42.07 -18.84
C VAL A 19 -23.62 -41.24 -17.83
N GLY A 20 -24.02 -41.35 -16.56
CA GLY A 20 -23.31 -40.80 -15.43
C GLY A 20 -21.95 -41.46 -15.31
N THR A 21 -20.95 -40.92 -15.99
CA THR A 21 -19.56 -41.11 -15.59
C THR A 21 -19.36 -40.32 -14.30
N PRO A 22 -18.92 -40.95 -13.19
CA PRO A 22 -18.47 -40.21 -12.04
C PRO A 22 -17.14 -39.54 -12.43
N SER A 23 -17.23 -38.40 -13.10
CA SER A 23 -16.13 -37.46 -13.16
C SER A 23 -15.88 -37.05 -11.72
N ALA A 24 -14.91 -37.69 -11.09
CA ALA A 24 -14.27 -37.18 -9.89
C ALA A 24 -13.80 -35.78 -10.25
N ILE A 25 -14.62 -34.78 -9.89
CA ILE A 25 -14.26 -33.39 -9.94
C ILE A 25 -13.11 -33.29 -8.94
N LEU A 26 -11.89 -33.37 -9.43
CA LEU A 26 -10.72 -32.85 -8.76
C LEU A 26 -10.96 -31.34 -8.68
N ILE A 27 -11.76 -30.93 -7.69
CA ILE A 27 -11.65 -29.61 -7.10
C ILE A 27 -10.27 -29.66 -6.47
N ALA A 28 -9.25 -29.36 -7.28
CA ALA A 28 -8.01 -28.83 -6.76
C ALA A 28 -8.47 -27.66 -5.91
N ARG A 29 -8.50 -27.85 -4.59
CA ARG A 29 -8.55 -26.76 -3.63
C ARG A 29 -7.37 -25.89 -4.03
N TYR A 30 -7.63 -24.86 -4.83
CA TYR A 30 -6.76 -23.71 -4.89
C TYR A 30 -6.62 -23.32 -3.43
N GLY A 31 -5.46 -23.70 -2.88
CA GLY A 31 -5.24 -23.72 -1.46
C GLY A 31 -5.71 -22.40 -0.91
N ASP A 32 -6.49 -22.48 0.16
CA ASP A 32 -6.55 -21.40 1.12
C ASP A 32 -5.10 -20.93 1.27
N PHE A 33 -4.79 -19.76 0.71
CA PHE A 33 -3.59 -19.01 1.08
C PHE A 33 -3.85 -18.67 2.54
N SER A 34 -3.62 -19.66 3.39
CA SER A 34 -3.69 -19.58 4.82
C SER A 34 -2.78 -18.43 5.13
N SER A 35 -3.38 -17.31 5.52
CA SER A 35 -2.69 -16.23 6.19
C SER A 35 -1.75 -16.91 7.18
N SER A 36 -0.45 -16.77 6.94
CA SER A 36 0.55 -17.28 7.88
C SER A 36 0.12 -16.82 9.27
N ASP A 37 -0.06 -17.74 10.22
CA ASP A 37 -0.39 -17.43 11.62
C ASP A 37 0.71 -16.59 12.31
N ALA A 38 1.79 -16.27 11.58
CA ALA A 38 2.81 -15.34 12.03
C ALA A 38 2.18 -13.95 12.28
N PRO A 39 2.48 -13.33 13.44
CA PRO A 39 2.11 -11.94 13.68
C PRO A 39 2.67 -11.04 12.56
N PRO A 40 1.97 -9.94 12.21
CA PRO A 40 2.53 -8.99 11.26
C PRO A 40 3.84 -8.40 11.81
N ASP A 41 4.76 -8.06 10.92
CA ASP A 41 6.04 -7.48 11.32
C ASP A 41 5.91 -6.11 11.99
N THR A 42 4.81 -5.40 11.71
CA THR A 42 4.57 -4.01 12.12
C THR A 42 3.11 -3.78 12.50
N PRO A 43 2.81 -2.81 13.39
CA PRO A 43 1.44 -2.44 13.71
C PRO A 43 0.68 -1.75 12.57
N CYS A 44 1.30 -1.46 11.42
CA CYS A 44 0.68 -0.75 10.31
C CYS A 44 -0.52 -1.52 9.71
N PRO A 45 -1.74 -0.96 9.76
CA PRO A 45 -2.89 -1.57 9.11
C PRO A 45 -2.71 -1.64 7.58
N PRO A 46 -3.16 -2.71 6.92
CA PRO A 46 -3.22 -2.75 5.46
C PRO A 46 -4.18 -1.68 4.94
N HIS A 47 -3.85 -1.09 3.79
CA HIS A 47 -4.67 -0.08 3.10
C HIS A 47 -5.00 1.21 3.88
N GLY A 48 -4.42 1.41 5.07
CA GLY A 48 -4.64 2.61 5.88
C GLY A 48 -6.06 2.73 6.42
N THR A 49 -6.80 1.63 6.45
CA THR A 49 -8.12 1.52 7.05
C THR A 49 -8.05 0.54 8.22
N GLY A 50 -8.70 0.87 9.33
CA GLY A 50 -8.72 0.05 10.54
C GLY A 50 -7.71 0.49 11.60
N ASP A 51 -7.77 -0.23 12.71
CA ASP A 51 -6.94 -0.02 13.91
C ASP A 51 -5.58 -0.70 13.76
N ALA A 52 -4.58 -0.15 14.45
CA ALA A 52 -3.25 -0.73 14.51
C ALA A 52 -3.29 -2.20 14.95
N VAL A 53 -2.43 -3.04 14.40
CA VAL A 53 -2.41 -4.46 14.75
C VAL A 53 -1.55 -4.68 16.00
N PRO A 54 -2.13 -5.07 17.15
CA PRO A 54 -1.36 -5.35 18.35
C PRO A 54 -0.54 -6.63 18.18
N GLY A 55 0.51 -6.77 18.99
CA GLY A 55 1.30 -8.01 19.03
C GLY A 55 2.19 -8.25 17.81
N SER A 56 2.54 -7.20 17.07
CA SER A 56 3.50 -7.30 15.97
C SER A 56 4.88 -7.80 16.43
N ALA A 57 5.67 -8.38 15.53
CA ALA A 57 7.04 -8.79 15.85
C ALA A 57 7.88 -7.62 16.39
N LEU A 58 7.63 -6.40 15.88
CA LEU A 58 8.25 -5.18 16.38
C LEU A 58 7.87 -4.89 17.84
N ALA A 59 6.62 -5.08 18.24
CA ALA A 59 6.15 -4.82 19.61
C ALA A 59 6.88 -5.68 20.66
N ALA A 60 7.33 -6.88 20.29
CA ALA A 60 8.11 -7.75 21.17
C ALA A 60 9.46 -7.12 21.58
N THR A 61 10.06 -6.32 20.70
CA THR A 61 11.39 -5.72 20.91
C THR A 61 11.36 -4.21 21.14
N ALA A 62 10.22 -3.56 20.88
CA ALA A 62 10.02 -2.13 21.08
C ALA A 62 10.15 -1.71 22.56
N ALA A 63 10.61 -0.47 22.75
CA ALA A 63 10.55 0.20 24.05
C ALA A 63 9.26 1.04 24.15
N PRO A 64 8.75 1.29 25.38
CA PRO A 64 7.64 2.22 25.58
C PRO A 64 7.98 3.63 25.05
N TYR A 65 6.97 4.35 24.57
CA TYR A 65 7.11 5.75 24.15
C TYR A 65 7.22 6.68 25.37
N ALA A 66 8.42 6.71 25.93
CA ALA A 66 8.77 7.46 27.14
C ALA A 66 10.26 7.80 27.18
N GLY A 67 10.64 8.64 28.15
CA GLY A 67 12.02 9.04 28.38
C GLY A 67 12.44 10.28 27.57
N PRO A 68 13.76 10.52 27.43
CA PRO A 68 14.27 11.70 26.75
C PRO A 68 14.15 11.60 25.22
N ALA A 69 13.82 12.72 24.59
CA ALA A 69 13.92 12.90 23.15
C ALA A 69 15.38 12.77 22.64
N PRO A 70 15.60 12.41 21.35
CA PRO A 70 14.58 11.99 20.39
C PRO A 70 14.16 10.52 20.57
N HIS A 71 12.86 10.27 20.41
CA HIS A 71 12.24 8.94 20.46
C HIS A 71 12.50 8.18 19.15
N PRO A 72 13.20 7.02 19.16
CA PRO A 72 13.49 6.29 17.94
C PRO A 72 12.22 5.87 17.19
N ILE A 73 12.16 6.15 15.89
CA ILE A 73 10.99 5.95 15.04
C ILE A 73 11.31 5.06 13.84
N ALA A 74 10.45 4.08 13.60
CA ALA A 74 10.48 3.24 12.41
C ALA A 74 9.45 3.73 11.39
N VAL A 75 9.89 4.14 10.20
CA VAL A 75 8.98 4.59 9.12
C VAL A 75 8.76 3.45 8.13
N TYR A 76 7.50 3.17 7.81
CA TYR A 76 7.10 2.15 6.84
C TYR A 76 6.24 2.77 5.74
N THR A 77 6.47 2.38 4.50
CA THR A 77 5.57 2.66 3.37
C THR A 77 4.58 1.51 3.24
N VAL A 78 3.29 1.83 3.17
CA VAL A 78 2.22 0.84 3.07
C VAL A 78 1.44 1.04 1.77
N ASP A 79 1.65 0.13 0.83
CA ASP A 79 0.90 0.01 -0.42
C ASP A 79 0.00 -1.25 -0.39
N TYR A 80 0.62 -2.42 -0.50
CA TYR A 80 0.08 -3.75 -0.34
C TYR A 80 0.70 -4.44 0.87
N LEU A 81 1.99 -4.20 1.11
CA LEU A 81 2.73 -4.69 2.26
C LEU A 81 3.43 -3.51 2.93
N ALA A 82 3.60 -3.59 4.25
CA ALA A 82 4.38 -2.58 4.95
C ALA A 82 5.88 -2.87 4.75
N THR A 83 6.55 -1.98 4.04
CA THR A 83 7.99 -2.07 3.79
C THR A 83 8.72 -0.95 4.50
N ARG A 84 9.96 -1.20 4.96
CA ARG A 84 10.75 -0.15 5.60
C ARG A 84 10.98 0.99 4.60
N SER A 85 10.62 2.20 4.99
CA SER A 85 10.80 3.38 4.15
C SER A 85 12.28 3.73 4.01
N ALA A 86 12.68 4.17 2.82
CA ALA A 86 14.03 4.67 2.50
C ALA A 86 14.20 6.17 2.78
N ILE A 87 13.22 6.82 3.42
CA ILE A 87 13.31 8.23 3.80
C ILE A 87 14.48 8.39 4.79
N PRO A 88 15.50 9.21 4.49
CA PRO A 88 16.62 9.43 5.40
C PRO A 88 16.14 10.18 6.64
N LEU A 89 16.48 9.66 7.82
CA LEU A 89 16.12 10.26 9.10
C LEU A 89 17.33 10.92 9.77
N PRO A 90 17.13 11.95 10.61
CA PRO A 90 18.21 12.55 11.38
C PRO A 90 18.90 11.54 12.32
N PRO A 91 20.18 11.76 12.65
CA PRO A 91 20.86 10.98 13.67
C PRO A 91 20.06 10.94 14.97
N GLY A 92 19.95 9.75 15.56
CA GLY A 92 19.22 9.55 16.81
C GLY A 92 17.74 9.21 16.62
N TRP A 93 17.12 9.50 15.47
CA TRP A 93 15.75 9.11 15.17
C TRP A 93 15.65 7.65 14.73
N GLU A 94 16.68 7.11 14.09
CA GLU A 94 16.67 5.72 13.66
C GLU A 94 16.84 4.76 14.85
N PRO A 95 16.04 3.68 14.92
CA PRO A 95 16.29 2.56 15.82
C PRO A 95 17.65 1.93 15.53
N ALA A 96 18.38 1.62 16.59
CA ALA A 96 19.70 0.98 16.51
C ALA A 96 19.81 -0.15 17.54
N SER A 97 20.87 -0.95 17.46
CA SER A 97 21.17 -1.95 18.49
C SER A 97 21.26 -1.27 19.86
N GLY A 98 20.47 -1.73 20.83
CA GLY A 98 20.36 -1.11 22.17
C GLY A 98 19.46 0.13 22.25
N ARG A 99 18.91 0.62 21.13
CA ARG A 99 17.93 1.71 21.06
C ARG A 99 16.75 1.27 20.17
N PRO A 100 15.88 0.37 20.66
CA PRO A 100 14.76 -0.14 19.88
C PRO A 100 13.77 0.98 19.53
N ALA A 101 12.94 0.73 18.52
CA ALA A 101 11.88 1.65 18.14
C ALA A 101 10.92 1.89 19.33
N GLN A 102 10.53 3.15 19.51
CA GLN A 102 9.46 3.58 20.41
C GLN A 102 8.23 4.04 19.63
N LEU A 103 8.43 4.53 18.41
CA LEU A 103 7.37 4.98 17.51
C LEU A 103 7.41 4.21 16.19
N VAL A 104 6.25 4.07 15.56
CA VAL A 104 6.09 3.57 14.19
C VAL A 104 5.28 4.58 13.39
N ALA A 105 5.82 5.05 12.28
CA ALA A 105 5.08 5.87 11.33
C ALA A 105 4.74 5.07 10.08
N CYS A 106 3.46 4.85 9.83
CA CYS A 106 2.94 4.17 8.66
C CYS A 106 2.51 5.21 7.62
N GLN A 107 3.24 5.27 6.51
CA GLN A 107 3.00 6.15 5.37
C GLN A 107 2.02 5.49 4.40
N TYR A 108 0.90 6.16 4.13
CA TYR A 108 -0.12 5.77 3.18
C TYR A 108 -0.24 6.79 2.05
N PRO A 109 -0.66 6.36 0.84
CA PRO A 109 -1.15 7.31 -0.14
C PRO A 109 -2.38 8.03 0.43
N GLY A 110 -2.35 9.35 0.38
CA GLY A 110 -3.51 10.21 0.62
C GLY A 110 -4.22 10.57 -0.69
N THR A 111 -4.72 11.80 -0.76
CA THR A 111 -5.43 12.33 -1.92
C THR A 111 -4.48 12.61 -3.09
N THR A 112 -4.84 12.11 -4.28
CA THR A 112 -4.23 12.50 -5.56
C THR A 112 -4.95 13.71 -6.13
N GLY A 113 -4.19 14.77 -6.45
CA GLY A 113 -4.70 15.99 -7.05
C GLY A 113 -4.55 16.04 -8.57
N GLY A 114 -4.72 17.24 -9.13
CA GLY A 114 -4.54 17.50 -10.56
C GLY A 114 -3.08 17.42 -11.03
N PRO A 115 -2.86 17.57 -12.35
CA PRO A 115 -1.52 17.56 -12.94
C PRO A 115 -0.69 18.77 -12.48
N ILE A 116 0.62 18.57 -12.27
CA ILE A 116 1.58 19.61 -11.84
C ILE A 116 2.19 20.35 -13.04
N GLY A 117 1.96 19.86 -14.26
CA GLY A 117 2.61 20.37 -15.49
C GLY A 117 3.97 19.73 -15.79
N THR A 118 4.47 18.87 -14.89
CA THR A 118 5.62 17.99 -15.14
C THR A 118 5.13 16.68 -15.78
N SER A 119 5.91 16.12 -16.70
CA SER A 119 5.69 14.78 -17.26
C SER A 119 6.97 13.96 -17.19
N CYS A 120 6.84 12.66 -16.99
CA CYS A 120 7.95 11.72 -16.90
C CYS A 120 7.95 10.78 -18.10
N SER A 121 9.11 10.64 -18.73
CA SER A 121 9.29 9.72 -19.86
C SER A 121 9.98 8.45 -19.40
N PHE A 122 9.44 7.31 -19.81
CA PHE A 122 9.94 5.98 -19.50
C PHE A 122 10.15 5.20 -20.78
N THR A 123 11.22 4.42 -20.82
CA THR A 123 11.46 3.47 -21.91
C THR A 123 10.79 2.15 -21.57
N SER A 124 9.94 1.67 -22.47
CA SER A 124 9.26 0.37 -22.43
C SER A 124 9.66 -0.48 -23.63
N GLY A 125 9.25 -1.75 -23.65
CA GLY A 125 9.49 -2.65 -24.80
C GLY A 125 8.89 -2.13 -26.12
N ASP A 126 7.79 -1.35 -26.03
CA ASP A 126 7.07 -0.81 -27.19
C ASP A 126 7.48 0.62 -27.56
N GLY A 127 8.52 1.16 -26.90
CA GLY A 127 9.03 2.51 -27.11
C GLY A 127 8.91 3.41 -25.88
N GLN A 128 8.90 4.71 -26.11
CA GLN A 128 8.86 5.72 -25.04
C GLN A 128 7.42 6.05 -24.65
N VAL A 129 7.11 5.97 -23.35
CA VAL A 129 5.82 6.36 -22.78
C VAL A 129 6.04 7.60 -21.92
N THR A 130 5.22 8.63 -22.13
CA THR A 130 5.25 9.86 -21.33
C THR A 130 3.99 9.92 -20.46
N LEU A 131 4.17 10.00 -19.15
CA LEU A 131 3.08 10.04 -18.17
C LEU A 131 3.05 11.40 -17.46
N PRO A 132 1.87 12.01 -17.29
CA PRO A 132 1.75 13.25 -16.54
C PRO A 132 2.00 13.00 -15.04
N MET A 133 2.61 13.97 -14.37
CA MET A 133 2.77 13.96 -12.92
C MET A 133 1.62 14.68 -12.24
N HIS A 134 1.05 14.05 -11.22
CA HIS A 134 -0.05 14.57 -10.41
C HIS A 134 0.42 14.94 -9.00
N HIS A 135 -0.27 15.90 -8.38
CA HIS A 135 -0.13 16.18 -6.96
C HIS A 135 -0.51 14.96 -6.13
N GLN A 136 0.18 14.75 -5.01
CA GLN A 136 -0.14 13.68 -4.07
C GLN A 136 0.07 14.18 -2.65
N THR A 137 -0.86 13.85 -1.77
CA THR A 137 -0.68 13.95 -0.32
C THR A 137 -0.36 12.58 0.25
N TYR A 138 0.41 12.53 1.33
CA TYR A 138 0.75 11.30 2.02
C TYR A 138 0.29 11.40 3.46
N ARG A 139 -0.42 10.39 3.92
CA ARG A 139 -0.94 10.34 5.27
C ARG A 139 -0.03 9.46 6.12
N PHE A 140 0.47 10.01 7.21
CA PHE A 140 1.26 9.28 8.18
C PHE A 140 0.43 9.04 9.43
N ARG A 141 0.28 7.78 9.81
CA ARG A 141 -0.28 7.40 11.12
C ARG A 141 0.86 6.96 12.01
N VAL A 142 0.99 7.63 13.15
CA VAL A 142 2.04 7.36 14.12
C VAL A 142 1.45 6.58 15.29
N TYR A 143 2.08 5.47 15.63
CA TYR A 143 1.69 4.59 16.72
C TYR A 143 2.85 4.45 17.71
N GLU A 144 2.52 4.18 18.97
CA GLU A 144 3.50 3.65 19.91
C GLU A 144 3.89 2.23 19.47
N ALA A 145 5.19 1.99 19.31
CA ALA A 145 5.69 0.72 18.79
C ALA A 145 5.39 -0.47 19.71
N LYS A 146 5.31 -0.24 21.03
CA LYS A 146 5.10 -1.29 22.04
C LYS A 146 3.65 -1.74 22.14
N THR A 147 2.72 -0.81 22.12
CA THR A 147 1.29 -1.03 22.43
C THR A 147 0.42 -1.00 21.18
N ALA A 148 0.94 -0.47 20.06
CA ALA A 148 0.19 -0.13 18.86
C ALA A 148 -0.85 0.99 19.08
N GLU A 149 -0.79 1.72 20.20
CA GLU A 149 -1.73 2.83 20.44
C GLU A 149 -1.48 4.00 19.49
N PRO A 150 -2.54 4.63 18.93
CA PRO A 150 -2.40 5.77 18.05
C PRO A 150 -1.89 6.99 18.80
N VAL A 151 -0.81 7.58 18.30
CA VAL A 151 -0.18 8.80 18.84
C VAL A 151 -0.68 10.03 18.09
N THR A 152 -0.58 10.01 16.75
CA THR A 152 -1.05 11.11 15.91
C THR A 152 -1.27 10.68 14.47
N GLU A 153 -1.98 11.50 13.70
CA GLU A 153 -2.11 11.40 12.26
C GLU A 153 -1.72 12.74 11.63
N LEU A 154 -0.96 12.70 10.55
CA LEU A 154 -0.53 13.91 9.84
C LEU A 154 -0.54 13.71 8.33
N GLU A 155 -0.70 14.80 7.59
CA GLU A 155 -0.64 14.82 6.14
C GLU A 155 0.57 15.61 5.66
N VAL A 156 1.34 15.03 4.74
CA VAL A 156 2.50 15.66 4.12
C VAL A 156 2.27 15.75 2.62
N PRO A 157 2.26 16.94 2.01
CA PRO A 157 2.19 17.07 0.57
C PRO A 157 3.48 16.56 -0.07
N GLY A 158 3.34 15.73 -1.10
CA GLY A 158 4.40 15.37 -2.03
C GLY A 158 4.77 16.57 -2.90
N THR A 159 6.02 16.99 -2.81
CA THR A 159 6.54 18.15 -3.55
C THR A 159 7.70 17.80 -4.46
N SER A 160 8.22 16.58 -4.41
CA SER A 160 9.28 16.14 -5.29
C SER A 160 8.73 15.91 -6.69
N THR A 161 9.24 16.67 -7.66
CA THR A 161 8.94 16.49 -9.08
C THR A 161 9.95 15.59 -9.80
N THR A 162 10.81 14.90 -9.04
CA THR A 162 11.77 13.95 -9.60
C THR A 162 11.03 12.73 -10.12
N CYS A 163 11.22 12.42 -11.40
CA CYS A 163 10.66 11.22 -12.00
C CYS A 163 11.27 9.96 -11.36
N PRO A 164 10.47 8.94 -11.03
CA PRO A 164 11.01 7.67 -10.56
C PRO A 164 11.89 7.04 -11.66
N HIS A 165 12.89 6.24 -11.27
CA HIS A 165 13.76 5.58 -12.24
C HIS A 165 13.01 4.52 -13.07
N GLN A 166 11.96 3.93 -12.50
CA GLN A 166 11.15 2.89 -13.12
C GLN A 166 9.69 3.13 -12.76
N GLN A 167 8.81 2.81 -13.70
CA GLN A 167 7.36 2.85 -13.49
C GLN A 167 6.72 1.64 -14.17
N TRP A 168 5.85 0.96 -13.44
CA TRP A 168 5.04 -0.11 -14.02
C TRP A 168 3.94 0.51 -14.87
N VAL A 169 3.97 0.25 -16.17
CA VAL A 169 2.93 0.66 -17.11
C VAL A 169 1.99 -0.52 -17.31
N THR A 170 0.74 -0.36 -16.90
CA THR A 170 -0.31 -1.34 -17.22
C THR A 170 -0.73 -1.17 -18.68
N TYR A 171 -1.09 -2.28 -19.32
CA TYR A 171 -1.58 -2.27 -20.70
C TYR A 171 -3.04 -2.69 -20.72
N ARG A 172 -3.85 -1.97 -21.49
CA ARG A 172 -5.25 -2.29 -21.77
C ARG A 172 -5.46 -2.33 -23.28
N ASP A 173 -6.01 -3.44 -23.77
CA ASP A 173 -6.25 -3.68 -25.20
C ASP A 173 -5.00 -3.48 -26.09
N GLY A 174 -3.85 -3.94 -25.59
CA GLY A 174 -2.56 -3.85 -26.30
C GLY A 174 -1.99 -2.43 -26.38
N LYS A 175 -2.55 -1.47 -25.64
CA LYS A 175 -2.04 -0.10 -25.55
C LYS A 175 -1.64 0.23 -24.10
N PRO A 176 -0.62 1.07 -23.89
CA PRO A 176 -0.33 1.62 -22.56
C PRO A 176 -1.58 2.28 -22.00
N ASP A 177 -2.00 1.87 -20.80
CA ASP A 177 -3.01 2.59 -20.03
C ASP A 177 -2.42 3.98 -19.70
N PRO A 178 -3.16 5.09 -19.92
CA PRO A 178 -2.73 6.44 -19.53
C PRO A 178 -2.69 6.55 -18.00
N GLY A 179 -1.74 5.85 -17.39
CA GLY A 179 -1.40 6.01 -16.00
C GLY A 179 -0.84 7.40 -15.72
N SER A 180 -0.60 7.65 -14.45
CA SER A 180 0.07 8.87 -14.00
C SER A 180 1.24 8.49 -13.11
N VAL A 181 2.17 9.42 -12.96
CA VAL A 181 3.11 9.42 -11.83
C VAL A 181 2.64 10.42 -10.80
N VAL A 182 3.01 10.22 -9.54
CA VAL A 182 2.66 11.12 -8.45
C VAL A 182 3.91 11.83 -7.93
N ALA A 183 3.76 13.08 -7.48
CA ALA A 183 4.85 13.80 -6.84
C ALA A 183 5.29 13.07 -5.57
N GLY A 184 6.59 12.82 -5.47
CA GLY A 184 7.19 12.11 -4.34
C GLY A 184 7.28 12.96 -3.08
N LEU A 185 7.55 12.30 -1.95
CA LEU A 185 7.84 12.97 -0.70
C LEU A 185 9.22 13.63 -0.70
N ASP A 186 9.31 14.76 -0.02
CA ASP A 186 10.56 15.41 0.34
C ASP A 186 10.93 15.00 1.78
N ALA A 187 12.16 14.50 1.96
CA ALA A 187 12.59 13.95 3.25
C ALA A 187 12.58 15.01 4.36
N GLU A 188 13.00 16.25 4.06
CA GLU A 188 13.03 17.32 5.05
C GLU A 188 11.61 17.69 5.52
N ARG A 189 10.62 17.66 4.61
CA ARG A 189 9.21 17.87 4.97
C ARG A 189 8.69 16.78 5.88
N VAL A 190 9.00 15.52 5.60
CA VAL A 190 8.58 14.39 6.46
C VAL A 190 9.22 14.51 7.84
N VAL A 191 10.52 14.78 7.90
CA VAL A 191 11.24 15.02 9.17
C VAL A 191 10.62 16.19 9.93
N ARG A 192 10.35 17.31 9.26
CA ARG A 192 9.69 18.46 9.91
C ARG A 192 8.33 18.11 10.48
N ALA A 193 7.54 17.31 9.77
CA ALA A 193 6.21 16.90 10.21
C ALA A 193 6.24 15.93 11.39
N LEU A 194 7.20 14.99 11.42
CA LEU A 194 7.35 14.01 12.50
C LEU A 194 8.07 14.57 13.74
N ARG A 195 8.77 15.71 13.62
CA ARG A 195 9.56 16.31 14.70
C ARG A 195 8.79 16.50 16.00
N PRO A 196 7.55 17.04 16.01
CA PRO A 196 6.84 17.29 17.28
C PRO A 196 6.59 16.03 18.11
N VAL A 197 6.41 14.87 17.47
CA VAL A 197 6.21 13.59 18.20
C VAL A 197 7.53 12.90 18.54
N VAL A 198 8.53 13.00 17.67
CA VAL A 198 9.85 12.40 17.95
C VAL A 198 10.60 13.17 19.03
N GLU A 199 10.44 14.48 19.09
CA GLU A 199 11.15 15.37 20.01
C GLU A 199 10.29 15.81 21.21
N ALA A 200 9.14 15.17 21.42
CA ALA A 200 8.32 15.38 22.60
C ALA A 200 9.12 15.10 23.88
N THR A 201 8.93 15.91 24.91
CA THR A 201 9.57 15.72 26.22
C THR A 201 8.53 15.28 27.24
N PHE A 202 8.81 14.18 27.92
CA PHE A 202 7.97 13.70 29.02
C PHE A 202 8.66 14.01 30.35
N SER A 203 7.99 14.75 31.22
CA SER A 203 8.45 14.94 32.61
C SER A 203 8.29 13.60 33.33
N THR A 204 9.42 12.98 33.70
CA THR A 204 9.48 11.77 34.51
C THR A 204 9.16 12.05 35.97
#